data_AF-A0A2X2V565-F1
#
_entry.id   AF-A0A2X2V565-F1
#
_cell.length_a   1.000
_cell.length_b   1.000
_cell.length_c   1.000
_cell.angle_alpha   90.00
_cell.angle_beta   90.00
_cell.angle_gamma   90.00
#
_symmetry.space_group_name_H-M   'P 1'
#
loop_
_entity.id
_entity.type
_entity.pdbx_description
1 polymer ?
#
loop_
_entity_poly.entity_id
_entity_poly.type
_entity_poly.pdbx_seq_one_letter_code
_entity_poly.pdbx_strand_id
1 'polypeptide(L)' 'MSGGEDYELCFTVPELNRGALEVAIGNLGVPYTCIGQIVSASEGLQFTREGKPVTLEMKGYDHFS' A
#
# COMPACT_ATOMS: atom_id res chain seq x y z
N MET A 1 -11.50 4.30 -2.51
CA MET A 1 -11.37 2.93 -2.00
C MET A 1 -11.54 3.02 -0.49
N SER A 2 -12.77 2.89 0.00
CA SER A 2 -13.09 3.05 1.43
C SER A 2 -13.96 1.89 1.92
N GLY A 3 -13.79 0.71 1.29
CA GLY A 3 -14.61 -0.47 1.54
C GLY A 3 -14.28 -1.17 2.84
N GLY A 4 -12.99 -1.21 3.25
CA GLY A 4 -12.57 -1.82 4.52
C GLY A 4 -12.79 -3.33 4.63
N GLU A 5 -13.40 -3.96 3.62
CA GLU A 5 -13.85 -5.35 3.59
C GLU A 5 -13.03 -6.21 2.60
N ASP A 6 -11.88 -5.71 2.14
CA ASP A 6 -11.05 -6.42 1.16
C ASP A 6 -10.22 -7.54 1.81
N TYR A 7 -10.02 -7.49 3.14
CA TYR A 7 -9.23 -8.45 3.95
C TYR A 7 -7.83 -8.76 3.38
N GLU A 8 -7.26 -7.81 2.63
CA GLU A 8 -5.92 -7.94 2.06
C GLU A 8 -4.82 -7.59 3.07
N LEU A 9 -3.62 -8.09 2.82
CA LEU A 9 -2.42 -7.73 3.58
C LEU A 9 -1.76 -6.49 2.98
N CYS A 10 -1.68 -5.41 3.77
CA CYS A 10 -0.84 -4.25 3.47
C CYS A 10 0.41 -4.29 4.36
N PHE A 11 1.59 -4.36 3.74
CA PHE A 11 2.86 -4.53 4.44
C PHE A 11 3.99 -3.80 3.72
N THR A 12 5.15 -3.71 4.38
CA THR A 12 6.35 -3.07 3.85
C THR A 12 7.47 -4.09 3.71
N VAL A 13 8.34 -3.90 2.71
CA VAL A 13 9.50 -4.76 2.47
C VAL A 13 10.70 -3.89 2.13
N PRO A 14 11.87 -4.10 2.78
CA PRO A 14 13.10 -3.45 2.36
C PRO A 14 13.46 -3.82 0.92
N GLU A 15 14.00 -2.89 0.13
CA GLU A 15 14.36 -3.14 -1.28
C GLU A 15 15.28 -4.37 -1.44
N LEU A 16 16.23 -4.54 -0.50
CA LEU A 16 17.15 -5.69 -0.46
C LEU A 16 16.42 -7.05 -0.40
N ASN A 17 15.20 -7.09 0.16
CA ASN A 17 14.42 -8.30 0.37
C ASN A 17 13.37 -8.52 -0.73
N ARG A 18 13.29 -7.64 -1.75
CA ARG A 18 12.28 -7.73 -2.81
C ARG A 18 12.33 -9.04 -3.59
N GLY A 19 13.52 -9.52 -3.94
CA GLY A 19 13.69 -10.80 -4.63
C GLY A 19 13.30 -12.00 -3.76
N ALA A 20 13.60 -11.95 -2.46
CA ALA A 20 13.19 -13.00 -1.52
C ALA A 20 11.65 -13.04 -1.36
N LEU A 21 11.00 -11.87 -1.37
CA LEU A 21 9.53 -11.77 -1.36
C LEU A 21 8.92 -12.41 -2.61
N GLU A 22 9.45 -12.10 -3.79
CA GLU A 22 8.96 -12.63 -5.06
C GLU A 22 9.01 -14.17 -5.08
N VAL A 23 10.11 -14.76 -4.60
CA VAL A 23 10.24 -16.21 -4.46
C VAL A 23 9.27 -16.78 -3.43
N ALA A 24 9.12 -16.12 -2.28
CA ALA A 24 8.24 -16.60 -1.20
C ALA A 24 6.75 -16.57 -1.62
N ILE A 25 6.31 -15.49 -2.26
CA ILE A 25 4.91 -15.32 -2.70
C ILE A 25 4.62 -16.10 -3.98
N GLY A 26 5.60 -16.27 -4.88
CA GLY A 26 5.43 -17.03 -6.11
C GLY A 26 4.91 -18.45 -5.88
N ASN A 27 5.24 -19.05 -4.73
CA ASN A 27 4.77 -20.38 -4.33
C ASN A 27 3.33 -20.41 -3.77
N LEU A 28 2.79 -19.25 -3.36
CA LEU A 28 1.45 -19.13 -2.78
C LEU A 28 0.36 -18.84 -3.82
N GLY A 29 0.74 -18.42 -5.03
CA GLY A 29 -0.20 -18.11 -6.12
C GLY A 29 -1.09 -16.89 -5.88
N VAL A 30 -0.76 -16.06 -4.88
CA VAL A 30 -1.51 -14.84 -4.55
C VAL A 30 -0.81 -13.63 -5.20
N PRO A 31 -1.52 -12.81 -6.00
CA PRO A 31 -0.94 -11.61 -6.58
C PRO A 31 -0.62 -10.59 -5.49
N TYR A 32 0.45 -9.80 -5.70
CA TYR A 32 0.76 -8.65 -4.88
C TYR A 32 1.21 -7.49 -5.78
N THR A 33 1.00 -6.26 -5.30
CA THR A 33 1.34 -5.05 -6.04
C THR A 33 2.10 -4.10 -5.14
N CYS A 34 3.26 -3.62 -5.57
CA CYS A 34 3.92 -2.50 -4.91
C CYS A 34 3.17 -1.21 -5.25
N ILE A 35 2.51 -0.60 -4.25
CA ILE A 35 1.66 0.60 -4.42
C ILE A 35 2.31 1.90 -3.92
N GLY A 36 3.56 1.84 -3.44
CA GLY A 36 4.24 3.00 -2.91
C GLY A 36 5.55 2.66 -2.21
N GLN A 37 6.12 3.66 -1.54
CA GLN A 37 7.38 3.55 -0.83
C GLN A 37 7.27 4.25 0.53
N ILE A 38 7.91 3.66 1.55
CA ILE A 38 8.07 4.33 2.84
C ILE A 38 9.14 5.41 2.71
N VAL A 39 8.76 6.63 3.07
CA VAL A 39 9.60 7.84 3.03
C VAL A 39 9.82 8.41 4.42
N SER A 40 10.56 9.50 4.53
CA SER A 40 10.73 10.20 5.81
C SER A 40 9.37 10.61 6.38
N ALA A 41 9.21 10.50 7.70
CA ALA A 41 8.01 10.99 8.38
C ALA A 41 7.74 12.49 8.12
N SER A 42 8.79 13.29 7.84
CA SER A 42 8.66 14.71 7.50
C SER A 42 7.93 14.98 6.19
N GLU A 43 7.89 14.00 5.28
CA GLU A 43 7.25 14.13 3.96
C GLU A 43 5.74 13.81 4.02
N GLY A 44 5.31 13.15 5.10
CA GLY A 44 3.91 12.75 5.30
C GLY A 44 3.42 11.71 4.29
N LEU A 45 2.09 11.56 4.22
CA LEU A 45 1.44 10.69 3.25
C LEU A 45 1.14 11.47 1.97
N GLN A 46 1.68 10.99 0.85
CA GLN A 46 1.51 11.62 -0.46
C GLN A 46 0.89 10.64 -1.44
N PHE A 47 -0.10 11.11 -2.19
CA PHE A 47 -0.70 10.35 -3.27
C PHE A 47 -0.32 10.96 -4.60
N THR A 48 0.00 10.12 -5.57
CA THR A 48 0.25 10.56 -6.93
C THR A 48 -0.65 9.80 -7.90
N ARG A 49 -1.04 10.48 -8.98
CA ARG A 49 -1.71 9.89 -10.13
C ARG A 49 -0.98 10.35 -11.37
N GLU A 50 -0.46 9.40 -12.15
CA GLU A 50 0.35 9.68 -13.34
C GLU A 50 1.54 10.61 -13.05
N GLY A 51 2.19 10.40 -11.90
CA GLY A 51 3.34 11.20 -11.44
C GLY A 51 2.98 12.60 -10.91
N LYS A 52 1.70 12.97 -10.88
CA LYS A 52 1.25 14.27 -10.34
C LYS A 52 0.67 14.10 -8.93
N PRO A 53 1.04 14.95 -7.95
CA PRO A 53 0.42 14.93 -6.63
C PRO A 53 -1.09 15.13 -6.71
N VAL A 54 -1.84 14.37 -5.91
CA VAL A 54 -3.29 14.49 -5.79
C VAL A 54 -3.70 14.48 -4.32
N THR A 55 -4.73 15.26 -4.00
CA THR A 55 -5.39 15.21 -2.69
C THR A 55 -6.54 14.21 -2.78
N LEU A 56 -6.53 13.22 -1.88
CA LEU A 56 -7.64 12.29 -1.72
C LEU A 56 -8.40 12.64 -0.45
N GLU A 57 -9.64 13.09 -0.58
CA GLU A 57 -10.55 13.20 0.55
C GLU A 57 -11.14 11.82 0.84
N MET A 58 -10.45 11.04 1.66
CA MET A 58 -10.92 9.73 2.11
C MET A 58 -11.55 9.88 3.49
N LYS A 59 -12.82 9.48 3.63
CA LYS A 59 -13.40 9.20 4.94
C LYS A 59 -13.09 7.75 5.30
N GLY A 60 -12.42 7.57 6.43
CA GLY A 60 -12.25 6.25 7.03
C GLY A 60 -13.59 5.71 7.50
N TYR A 61 -13.64 4.40 7.75
CA TYR A 61 -14.77 3.79 8.43
C TYR A 61 -14.83 4.30 9.88
N ASP A 62 -16.01 4.72 10.31
CA ASP A 62 -16.31 5.09 11.68
C ASP A 62 -17.54 4.30 12.12
N HIS A 63 -17.40 3.49 13.16
CA HIS A 63 -18.45 2.61 13.68
C HIS A 63 -19.71 3.38 14.14
N PHE A 64 -19.60 4.67 14.42
CA PHE A 64 -20.66 5.45 15.08
C PHE A 64 -21.03 6.77 14.37
N SER A 65 -20.52 6.99 13.15
CA SER A 65 -20.87 8.16 12.32
C SER A 65 -22.22 8.03 11.61
#